data_AF-A0A1F1L6B8-F1
#
_entry.id   AF-A0A1F1L6B8-F1
#
_cell.length_a   1.000
_cell.length_b   1.000
_cell.length_c   1.000
_cell.angle_alpha   90.00
_cell.angle_beta   90.00
_cell.angle_gamma   90.00
#
_symmetry.space_group_name_H-M   'P 1'
#
loop_
_entity.id
_entity.type
_entity.pdbx_description
1 polymer ?
#
loop_
_entity_poly.entity_id
_entity_poly.type
_entity_poly.pdbx_seq_one_letter_code
_entity_poly.pdbx_strand_id
1 'polypeptide(L)' 'SYKNELIHTRTWSDVVEVEIATFEWVNWWNESRLHQRLNYRTPAEVESEFWESHPVQERIENKANA' A
#
# COMPACT_ATOMS: atom_id res chain seq x y z
N SER A 1 6.95 4.58 10.05
CA SER A 1 6.71 4.97 8.64
C SER A 1 7.86 4.43 7.81
N TYR A 2 7.59 3.94 6.58
CA TYR A 2 8.50 3.20 5.69
C TYR A 2 10.00 3.56 5.81
N LYS A 3 10.32 4.85 5.71
CA LYS A 3 11.70 5.36 5.79
C LYS A 3 12.44 4.93 7.06
N ASN A 4 11.77 4.92 8.20
CA ASN A 4 12.40 4.60 9.50
C ASN A 4 12.50 3.10 9.78
N GLU A 5 11.60 2.29 9.22
CA GLU A 5 11.55 0.85 9.50
C GLU A 5 12.46 0.05 8.56
N LEU A 6 12.58 0.44 7.28
CA LEU A 6 13.43 -0.26 6.30
C LEU A 6 14.68 0.49 5.89
N ILE A 7 14.56 1.78 5.54
CA ILE A 7 15.65 2.48 4.86
C ILE A 7 16.76 2.89 5.84
N HIS A 8 16.40 3.36 7.04
CA HIS A 8 17.36 3.84 8.03
C HIS A 8 18.07 2.74 8.84
N THR A 9 17.63 1.48 8.75
CA THR A 9 18.17 0.36 9.54
C THR A 9 19.16 -0.52 8.77
N ARG A 10 19.34 -0.28 7.47
CA ARG A 10 20.15 -1.12 6.58
C ARG A 10 21.01 -0.28 5.64
N THR A 11 22.13 -0.85 5.21
CA THR A 11 22.92 -0.33 4.08
C THR A 11 22.48 -1.08 2.82
N TRP A 12 22.44 -0.37 1.70
CA TRP A 12 21.94 -0.88 0.42
C TRP A 12 23.08 -0.87 -0.58
N SER A 13 23.25 -1.97 -1.32
CA SER A 13 24.36 -2.11 -2.26
C SER A 13 24.01 -1.55 -3.65
N ASP A 14 22.73 -1.57 -4.01
CA ASP A 14 22.21 -1.12 -5.29
C ASP A 14 20.78 -0.55 -5.16
N VAL A 15 20.37 0.28 -6.11
CA VAL A 15 19.02 0.84 -6.23
C VAL A 15 18.00 -0.28 -6.42
N VAL A 16 18.34 -1.35 -7.15
CA VAL A 16 17.44 -2.49 -7.36
C VAL A 16 17.05 -3.16 -6.03
N GLU A 17 17.97 -3.27 -5.07
CA GLU A 17 17.66 -3.82 -3.74
C GLU A 17 16.65 -2.94 -2.99
N VAL A 18 16.80 -1.61 -3.11
CA VAL A 18 15.87 -0.65 -2.51
C VAL A 18 14.49 -0.76 -3.15
N GLU A 19 14.41 -0.91 -4.47
CA GLU A 19 13.15 -1.08 -5.19
C GLU A 19 12.41 -2.36 -4.76
N ILE A 20 13.13 -3.49 -4.67
CA ILE A 20 12.57 -4.76 -4.19
C ILE A 20 12.05 -4.59 -2.76
N ALA A 21 12.86 -4.04 -1.86
CA ALA A 21 12.45 -3.85 -0.48
C ALA A 21 11.29 -2.86 -0.33
N THR A 22 11.20 -1.85 -1.21
CA THR A 22 10.04 -0.96 -1.29
C THR A 22 8.79 -1.75 -1.68
N PHE A 23 8.90 -2.56 -2.74
CA PHE A 23 7.78 -3.37 -3.23
C PHE A 23 7.28 -4.35 -2.16
N GLU A 24 8.19 -5.08 -1.51
CA GLU A 24 7.86 -5.99 -0.42
C GLU A 24 7.18 -5.27 0.74
N TRP A 25 7.67 -4.09 1.14
CA TRP A 25 7.05 -3.33 2.22
C TRP A 25 5.66 -2.83 1.85
N VAL A 26 5.47 -2.30 0.64
CA VAL A 26 4.16 -1.85 0.16
C VAL A 26 3.18 -3.02 0.11
N ASN A 27 3.60 -4.16 -0.42
CA ASN A 27 2.79 -5.37 -0.46
C ASN A 27 2.38 -5.81 0.96
N TRP A 28 3.32 -5.91 1.90
CA TRP A 28 3.02 -6.26 3.28
C TRP A 28 2.08 -5.25 3.95
N TRP A 29 2.31 -3.95 3.75
CA TRP A 29 1.47 -2.89 4.31
C TRP A 29 0.03 -2.97 3.80
N ASN A 30 -0.16 -3.21 2.50
CA ASN A 30 -1.48 -3.24 1.87
C ASN A 30 -2.23 -4.55 2.12
N GLU A 31 -1.54 -5.69 2.10
CA GLU A 31 -2.16 -7.02 2.05
C GLU A 31 -2.13 -7.77 3.38
N SER A 32 -1.25 -7.40 4.31
CA SER A 32 -0.99 -8.23 5.51
C SER A 32 -0.98 -7.44 6.81
N ARG A 33 -0.65 -6.15 6.77
CA ARG A 33 -0.59 -5.32 7.98
C ARG A 33 -2.00 -4.93 8.42
N LEU A 34 -2.33 -5.22 9.68
CA LEU A 34 -3.60 -4.81 10.27
C LEU A 34 -3.48 -3.39 10.85
N HIS A 35 -4.48 -2.56 10.59
CA HIS A 35 -4.50 -1.19 11.06
C HIS A 35 -5.62 -0.97 12.07
N GLN A 36 -5.28 -0.53 13.28
CA GLN A 36 -6.28 -0.23 14.33
C GLN A 36 -7.34 0.78 13.85
N ARG A 37 -6.92 1.79 13.08
CA ARG A 37 -7.82 2.79 12.49
C ARG A 37 -8.76 2.22 11.42
N LEU A 38 -8.40 1.09 10.83
CA LEU A 38 -9.23 0.34 9.89
C LEU A 38 -9.95 -0.83 10.58
N ASN A 39 -10.17 -0.75 11.91
CA ASN A 39 -10.77 -1.82 12.70
C ASN A 39 -10.03 -3.16 12.57
N TYR A 40 -8.70 -3.12 12.56
CA TYR A 40 -7.83 -4.30 12.38
C TYR A 40 -8.04 -5.02 11.06
N ARG A 41 -8.33 -4.28 9.99
CA ARG A 41 -8.32 -4.76 8.60
C ARG A 41 -7.13 -4.24 7.83
N THR A 42 -6.85 -4.88 6.70
CA THR A 42 -5.83 -4.42 5.77
C THR A 42 -6.38 -3.31 4.86
N PRO A 43 -5.53 -2.44 4.33
CA PRO A 43 -5.96 -1.45 3.33
C PRO A 43 -6.65 -2.09 2.12
N ALA A 44 -6.14 -3.22 1.62
CA ALA A 44 -6.72 -3.92 0.47
C ALA A 44 -8.15 -4.42 0.74
N GLU A 45 -8.43 -4.92 1.95
CA GLU A 45 -9.78 -5.34 2.35
C GLU A 45 -10.76 -4.16 2.40
N VAL A 46 -10.31 -3.00 2.89
CA VAL A 46 -11.15 -1.80 2.98
C VAL A 46 -11.40 -1.21 1.59
N GLU A 47 -10.36 -1.17 0.74
CA GLU A 47 -10.49 -0.71 -0.63
C GLU A 47 -11.44 -1.61 -1.44
N SER A 48 -11.32 -2.93 -1.29
CA SER A 48 -12.20 -3.88 -1.98
C SER A 48 -13.66 -3.67 -1.61
N GLU A 49 -13.98 -3.54 -0.31
CA GLU A 49 -15.35 -3.25 0.15
C GLU A 49 -15.86 -1.89 -0.33
N PHE A 50 -14.99 -0.88 -0.34
CA PHE A 50 -15.33 0.45 -0.85
C PHE A 50 -15.75 0.37 -2.32
N TRP A 51 -14.99 -0.34 -3.16
CA TRP A 51 -15.32 -0.47 -4.58
C TRP A 51 -16.50 -1.38 -4.87
N GLU A 52 -16.75 -2.39 -4.04
CA GLU A 52 -17.98 -3.21 -4.13
C GLU A 52 -19.24 -2.38 -3.84
N SER A 53 -19.15 -1.42 -2.92
CA SER A 53 -20.25 -0.52 -2.54
C SER A 53 -20.39 0.73 -3.43
N HIS A 54 -19.33 1.09 -4.18
CA HIS A 54 -19.28 2.28 -5.05
C HIS A 54 -18.97 1.88 -6.51
N PRO A 55 -19.98 1.49 -7.29
CA PRO A 55 -19.78 0.98 -8.64
C PRO A 55 -19.23 2.03 -9.61
N VAL A 56 -18.05 1.73 -10.19
CA VAL A 56 -17.37 2.18 -11.44
C VAL A 56 -17.36 3.68 -11.82
N GLN A 57 -18.36 4.51 -11.53
CA GLN A 57 -18.41 5.91 -11.95
C GLN A 57 -17.21 6.71 -11.41
N GLU A 58 -16.85 6.51 -10.15
CA GLU A 58 -15.71 7.20 -9.52
C GLU A 58 -14.34 6.68 -10.02
N ARG A 59 -14.26 5.44 -10.53
CA ARG A 59 -13.02 4.86 -11.09
C ARG A 59 -12.62 5.48 -12.42
N ILE A 60 -13.61 5.85 -13.25
CA ILE A 60 -13.36 6.46 -14.57
C ILE A 60 -12.90 7.91 -14.38
N GLU A 61 -13.51 8.65 -13.45
CA GLU A 61 -13.18 10.05 -13.19
C GLU A 61 -11.77 10.21 -12.61
N ASN A 62 -11.32 9.33 -11.71
CA ASN A 62 -9.96 9.42 -11.13
C ASN A 62 -8.86 9.04 -12.13
N LYS A 63 -9.11 8.09 -13.05
CA LYS A 63 -8.14 7.71 -14.10
C LYS A 63 -8.09 8.70 -15.27
N ALA A 64 -9.17 9.40 -15.55
CA ALA A 64 -9.23 10.38 -16.63
C ALA A 64 -8.58 11.73 -16.26
N ASN A 65 -8.36 11.98 -14.97
CA ASN A 65 -7.77 13.22 -14.45
C ASN A 65 -6.31 13.06 -13.96
N ALA A 66 -5.66 11.94 -14.26
CA ALA A 66 -4.25 11.65 -13.93
C ALA A 66 -3.34 11.72 -15.16
#